data_AF-A0A962A7M8-F1
#
_entry.id   AF-A0A962A7M8-F1
#
_cell.length_a   1.000
_cell.length_b   1.000
_cell.length_c   1.000
_cell.angle_alpha   90.00
_cell.angle_beta   90.00
_cell.angle_gamma   90.00
#
_symmetry.space_group_name_H-M   'P 1'
#
loop_
_entity.id
_entity.type
_entity.pdbx_description
1 polymer ?
#
loop_
_entity_poly.entity_id
_entity_poly.type
_entity_poly.pdbx_seq_one_letter_code
_entity_poly.pdbx_strand_id
1 'polypeptide(L)' 'GRRYLVLVPGVANSGLSDDDTARVLNYVVDAWGEGAPHAAYTTAEVNAIRKARVDDIVALRRKIVGDLARRGVRVSY' A
#
# COMPACT_ATOMS: atom_id res chain seq x y z
N GLY A 1 -4.95 4.00 0.13
CA GLY A 1 -3.50 3.82 0.37
C GLY A 1 -3.12 2.36 0.43
N ARG A 2 -3.54 1.65 1.48
CA ARG A 2 -3.10 0.28 1.80
C ARG A 2 -3.16 -0.73 0.65
N ARG A 3 -4.32 -0.83 0.00
CA ARG A 3 -4.51 -1.69 -1.17
C ARG A 3 -3.53 -1.39 -2.33
N TYR A 4 -3.16 -0.13 -2.51
CA TYR A 4 -2.17 0.25 -3.52
C TYR A 4 -0.78 -0.26 -3.15
N LEU A 5 -0.34 -0.10 -1.89
CA LEU A 5 0.97 -0.56 -1.43
C LEU A 5 1.16 -2.09 -1.55
N VAL A 6 0.11 -2.88 -1.35
CA VAL A 6 0.17 -4.34 -1.54
C VAL A 6 0.22 -4.74 -3.03
N LEU A 7 -0.37 -3.94 -3.91
CA LEU A 7 -0.60 -4.30 -5.32
C LEU A 7 0.33 -3.60 -6.31
N VAL A 8 1.16 -2.65 -5.89
CA VAL A 8 2.16 -2.07 -6.78
C VAL A 8 3.08 -3.19 -7.32
N PRO A 9 3.49 -3.11 -8.61
CA PRO A 9 4.21 -4.21 -9.26
C PRO A 9 5.42 -4.73 -8.48
N GLY A 10 6.19 -3.83 -7.84
CA GLY A 10 7.36 -4.22 -7.04
C GLY A 10 7.03 -5.10 -5.82
N VAL A 11 5.87 -4.88 -5.17
CA VAL A 11 5.45 -5.68 -4.01
C VAL A 11 4.68 -6.93 -4.46
N ALA A 12 3.78 -6.78 -5.42
CA ALA A 12 2.96 -7.88 -5.93
C ALA A 12 3.80 -8.99 -6.59
N ASN A 13 4.89 -8.62 -7.27
CA ASN A 13 5.76 -9.56 -8.00
C ASN A 13 7.08 -9.88 -7.24
N SER A 14 7.18 -9.53 -5.96
CA SER A 14 8.41 -9.69 -5.16
C SER A 14 8.77 -11.16 -4.85
N GLY A 15 7.84 -12.10 -5.06
CA GLY A 15 7.98 -13.50 -4.63
C GLY A 15 7.80 -13.71 -3.12
N LEU A 16 7.54 -12.65 -2.35
CA LEU A 16 7.31 -12.74 -0.91
C LEU A 16 5.96 -13.39 -0.57
N SER A 17 5.97 -14.19 0.49
CA SER A 17 4.75 -14.70 1.11
C SER A 17 3.86 -13.55 1.60
N ASP A 18 2.58 -13.83 1.87
CA ASP A 18 1.67 -12.82 2.41
C ASP A 18 2.13 -12.30 3.79
N ASP A 19 2.77 -13.16 4.58
CA ASP A 19 3.30 -12.83 5.90
C ASP A 19 4.53 -11.92 5.80
N ASP A 20 5.50 -12.28 4.96
CA ASP A 20 6.69 -11.47 4.73
C ASP A 20 6.33 -10.12 4.13
N THR A 21 5.33 -10.09 3.24
CA THR A 21 4.81 -8.85 2.67
C THR A 21 4.21 -7.95 3.75
N ALA A 22 3.41 -8.50 4.67
CA ALA A 22 2.87 -7.73 5.79
C ALA A 22 3.98 -7.16 6.68
N ARG A 23 5.00 -7.97 6.99
CA ARG A 23 6.16 -7.56 7.80
C ARG A 23 6.95 -6.44 7.15
N VAL A 24 7.28 -6.56 5.87
CA VAL A 24 8.01 -5.53 5.13
C VAL A 24 7.21 -4.24 5.01
N LEU A 25 5.90 -4.32 4.73
CA LEU A 25 5.05 -3.14 4.65
C LEU A 25 4.93 -2.42 5.99
N ASN A 26 4.82 -3.15 7.11
CA ASN A 26 4.84 -2.56 8.45
C ASN A 26 6.18 -1.86 8.71
N TYR A 27 7.31 -2.53 8.43
CA TYR A 27 8.63 -1.92 8.55
C TYR A 27 8.77 -0.61 7.74
N VAL A 28 8.26 -0.59 6.51
CA VAL A 28 8.29 0.62 5.66
C VAL A 28 7.46 1.75 6.27
N VAL A 29 6.27 1.45 6.80
CA VAL A 29 5.44 2.48 7.44
C VAL A 29 6.06 2.95 8.76
N ASP A 30 6.70 2.08 9.53
CA ASP A 30 7.41 2.45 10.75
C ASP A 30 8.62 3.34 10.46
N ALA A 31 9.39 3.02 9.42
CA ALA A 31 10.61 3.74 9.07
C ALA A 31 10.36 5.09 8.36
N TRP A 32 9.31 5.20 7.54
CA TRP A 32 9.04 6.39 6.71
C TRP A 32 7.66 7.01 6.90
N GLY A 33 6.83 6.49 7.79
CA GLY A 33 5.48 7.01 8.05
C GLY A 33 5.43 8.23 8.97
N GLU A 34 6.58 8.80 9.34
CA GLU A 34 6.69 10.01 10.18
C GLU A 34 5.90 9.92 11.50
N GLY A 35 5.78 8.71 12.07
CA GLY A 35 5.03 8.47 13.31
C GLY A 35 3.51 8.62 13.18
N ALA A 36 2.98 8.71 11.95
CA ALA A 36 1.55 8.75 11.73
C ALA A 36 0.89 7.47 12.28
N PRO A 37 -0.18 7.59 13.10
CA PRO A 37 -0.91 6.43 13.59
C PRO A 37 -1.39 5.57 12.43
N HIS A 38 -1.04 4.29 12.45
CA HIS A 38 -1.48 3.34 11.43
C HIS A 38 -1.80 1.99 12.08
N ALA A 39 -2.78 1.29 11.51
CA ALA A 39 -3.01 -0.11 11.83
C ALA A 39 -1.94 -0.95 11.11
N ALA A 40 -1.33 -1.89 11.81
CA ALA A 40 -0.40 -2.83 11.20
C ALA A 40 -1.12 -3.67 10.11
N TYR A 41 -0.44 -3.93 9.00
CA TYR A 41 -0.84 -4.94 8.02
C TYR A 41 -0.84 -6.32 8.67
N THR A 42 -1.87 -7.08 8.35
CA THR A 42 -1.97 -8.49 8.74
C THR A 42 -1.83 -9.39 7.51
N THR A 43 -1.38 -10.62 7.73
CA THR A 43 -1.27 -11.65 6.68
C THR A 43 -2.63 -11.89 5.99
N ALA A 44 -3.72 -11.91 6.76
CA ALA A 44 -5.07 -12.08 6.23
C ALA A 44 -5.51 -10.90 5.34
N GLU A 45 -5.19 -9.66 5.74
CA GLU A 45 -5.45 -8.47 4.93
C GLU A 45 -4.68 -8.51 3.61
N VAL A 46 -3.38 -8.85 3.65
CA VAL A 46 -2.54 -8.96 2.45
C VAL A 46 -3.09 -10.02 1.50
N ASN A 47 -3.44 -11.20 2.02
CA ASN A 47 -4.04 -12.28 1.24
C ASN A 47 -5.35 -11.84 0.56
N ALA A 48 -6.24 -11.20 1.32
CA ALA A 48 -7.52 -10.71 0.81
C ALA A 48 -7.32 -9.67 -0.29
N ILE A 49 -6.38 -8.74 -0.11
CA ILE A 49 -6.06 -7.71 -1.10
C ILE A 49 -5.48 -8.33 -2.38
N ARG A 50 -4.53 -9.28 -2.26
CA ARG A 50 -3.91 -9.94 -3.42
C ARG A 50 -4.91 -10.73 -4.26
N LYS A 51 -5.90 -11.35 -3.61
CA LYS A 51 -7.01 -12.05 -4.29
C LYS A 51 -7.98 -11.09 -4.98
N ALA A 52 -8.12 -9.88 -4.46
CA ALA A 52 -9.04 -8.90 -5.01
C ALA A 52 -8.42 -8.22 -6.23
N ARG A 53 -8.81 -8.67 -7.45
CA ARG A 53 -8.42 -8.02 -8.71
C ARG A 53 -8.58 -6.50 -8.60
N VAL A 54 -7.53 -5.77 -8.98
CA VAL A 54 -7.60 -4.34 -9.26
C VAL A 54 -7.33 -4.21 -10.74
N ASP A 55 -8.37 -3.92 -11.50
CA ASP A 55 -8.30 -3.91 -12.96
C ASP A 55 -7.41 -2.76 -13.48
N ASP A 56 -7.25 -1.67 -12.70
CA ASP A 56 -6.36 -0.57 -13.05
C ASP A 56 -5.65 0.02 -11.81
N ILE A 57 -4.41 -0.43 -11.58
CA ILE A 57 -3.55 0.08 -10.49
C ILE A 57 -3.16 1.55 -10.70
N VAL A 58 -3.11 2.02 -11.95
CA VAL A 58 -2.75 3.40 -12.30
C VAL A 58 -3.93 4.33 -11.96
N ALA A 59 -5.16 3.92 -12.25
CA ALA A 59 -6.36 4.62 -11.81
C ALA A 59 -6.44 4.68 -10.27
N LEU A 60 -6.10 3.58 -9.57
CA LEU A 60 -6.04 3.58 -8.11
C LEU A 60 -5.00 4.58 -7.59
N ARG A 61 -3.82 4.67 -8.22
CA ARG A 61 -2.80 5.69 -7.89
C ARG A 61 -3.34 7.11 -8.07
N ARG A 62 -3.94 7.41 -9.24
CA ARG A 62 -4.49 8.74 -9.54
C ARG A 62 -5.56 9.14 -8.52
N LYS A 63 -6.44 8.21 -8.14
CA LYS A 63 -7.45 8.45 -7.09
C LYS A 63 -6.79 8.81 -5.76
N ILE A 64 -5.79 8.05 -5.32
CA ILE A 64 -5.08 8.33 -4.07
C ILE A 64 -4.40 9.70 -4.11
N VAL A 65 -3.73 10.04 -5.21
CA VAL A 65 -3.08 11.36 -5.37
C VAL A 65 -4.12 12.49 -5.32
N GLY A 66 -5.26 12.32 -6.00
CA GLY A 66 -6.36 13.29 -5.95
C GLY A 66 -6.95 13.46 -4.54
N ASP A 67 -7.10 12.36 -3.79
CA ASP A 67 -7.58 12.37 -2.41
C ASP A 67 -6.59 13.08 -1.47
N LEU A 68 -5.28 12.88 -1.68
CA LEU A 68 -4.22 13.55 -0.94
C LEU A 68 -4.16 15.05 -1.26
N ALA A 69 -4.26 15.42 -2.54
CA ALA A 69 -4.26 16.81 -2.98
C ALA A 69 -5.43 17.60 -2.36
N ARG A 70 -6.63 16.99 -2.30
CA ARG A 70 -7.81 17.58 -1.63
C ARG A 70 -7.60 17.80 -0.12
N ARG A 71 -6.68 17.06 0.49
CA ARG A 71 -6.28 17.20 1.89
C ARG A 71 -5.08 18.14 2.08
N GLY A 72 -4.65 18.83 1.02
CA GLY A 72 -3.48 19.72 1.05
C GLY A 72 -2.13 19.00 0.98
N VAL A 73 -2.10 17.68 0.80
CA VAL A 73 -0.87 16.88 0.70
C VAL A 73 -0.45 16.81 -0.76
N ARG A 74 0.70 17.41 -1.10
CA ARG A 74 1.28 17.36 -2.44
C ARG A 74 2.20 16.15 -2.57
N VAL A 75 1.97 15.35 -3.61
CA VAL A 75 2.86 14.22 -3.98
C VAL A 75 3.73 14.68 -5.14
N SER A 76 4.99 15.02 -4.84
CA SER A 76 6.03 15.33 -5.82
C SER A 76 6.82 14.06 -6.14
N TYR A 77 7.37 13.96 -7.36
CA TYR A 77 8.30 12.90 -7.74
C TYR A 77 9.69 13.52 -7.96
#